data_AF-A0A945J2E2-F1
#
_entry.id   AF-A0A945J2E2-F1
#
_cell.length_a   1.000
_cell.length_b   1.000
_cell.length_c   1.000
_cell.angle_alpha   90.00
_cell.angle_beta   90.00
_cell.angle_gamma   90.00
#
_symmetry.space_group_name_H-M   'P 1'
#
loop_
_entity.id
_entity.type
_entity.pdbx_description
1 polymer ?
#
loop_
_entity_poly.entity_id
_entity_poly.type
_entity_poly.pdbx_seq_one_letter_code
_entity_poly.pdbx_strand_id
1 'polypeptide(L)'
;MNSSSHPILIELSQQLPETSTAYKSIHGAESYLQIISLAKAEFSWLSNLDAGSGQSVSNLDSLNKNGYENLLDDEEDRLIFMGTLKMIIELAEELED
;
A
#
# COMPACT_ATOMS: atom_id res chain seq x y z
N MET A 1 -17.54 3.05 20.02
CA MET A 1 -16.65 3.27 18.87
C MET A 1 -15.41 2.45 19.16
N ASN A 2 -15.27 1.29 18.52
CA ASN A 2 -14.07 0.49 18.68
C ASN A 2 -13.04 1.07 17.69
N SER A 3 -12.10 1.82 18.25
CA SER A 3 -11.19 2.75 17.55
C SER A 3 -10.01 2.06 16.87
N SER A 4 -10.18 0.83 16.42
CA SER A 4 -9.10 0.03 15.82
C SER A 4 -9.60 -0.61 14.54
N SER A 5 -8.82 -0.47 13.47
CA SER A 5 -9.05 -1.17 12.19
C SER A 5 -9.12 -2.69 12.38
N HIS A 6 -9.59 -3.39 11.36
CA HIS A 6 -9.79 -4.84 11.41
C HIS A 6 -8.45 -5.55 11.75
N PRO A 7 -8.43 -6.53 12.70
CA PRO A 7 -7.19 -7.16 13.16
C PRO A 7 -6.33 -7.77 12.03
N ILE A 8 -6.97 -8.31 11.00
CA ILE A 8 -6.24 -8.87 9.85
C ILE A 8 -5.60 -7.74 9.01
N LEU A 9 -6.26 -6.59 8.85
CA LEU A 9 -5.64 -5.44 8.17
C LEU A 9 -4.44 -4.93 8.96
N ILE A 10 -4.52 -4.91 10.29
CA ILE A 10 -3.40 -4.54 11.17
C ILE A 10 -2.22 -5.50 10.96
N GLU A 11 -2.46 -6.80 10.91
CA GLU A 11 -1.42 -7.82 10.67
C GLU A 11 -0.79 -7.68 9.29
N LEU A 12 -1.62 -7.59 8.24
CA LEU A 12 -1.14 -7.41 6.85
C LEU A 12 -0.30 -6.14 6.70
N SER A 13 -0.70 -5.05 7.37
CA SER A 13 0.03 -3.79 7.30
C SER A 13 1.46 -3.87 7.84
N GLN A 14 1.78 -4.83 8.72
CA GLN A 14 3.15 -4.99 9.24
C GLN A 14 4.17 -5.37 8.16
N GLN A 15 3.69 -5.86 7.02
CA GLN A 15 4.53 -6.15 5.85
C GLN A 15 4.77 -4.91 4.99
N LEU A 16 4.16 -3.76 5.30
CA LEU A 16 4.37 -2.51 4.59
C LEU A 16 5.33 -1.60 5.38
N PRO A 17 6.04 -0.67 4.71
CA PRO A 17 6.78 0.38 5.42
C PRO A 17 5.83 1.20 6.30
N GLU A 18 6.24 1.56 7.52
CA GLU A 18 5.41 2.38 8.42
C GLU A 18 5.08 3.77 7.84
N THR A 19 5.89 4.22 6.88
CA THR A 19 5.67 5.47 6.14
C THR A 19 4.60 5.36 5.05
N SER A 20 4.19 4.15 4.65
CA SER A 20 3.13 3.88 3.68
C SER A 20 1.82 4.57 4.10
N THR A 21 1.11 5.13 3.12
CA THR A 21 -0.24 5.63 3.34
C THR A 21 -1.25 4.52 3.63
N ALA A 22 -1.08 3.33 3.05
CA ALA A 22 -1.88 2.15 3.40
C ALA A 22 -1.64 1.71 4.85
N TYR A 23 -0.38 1.69 5.32
CA TYR A 23 -0.08 1.45 6.73
C TYR A 23 -0.76 2.49 7.63
N LYS A 24 -0.53 3.77 7.36
CA LYS A 24 -1.05 4.87 8.19
C LYS A 24 -2.57 4.91 8.23
N SER A 25 -3.25 4.63 7.12
CA SER A 25 -4.71 4.61 7.05
C SER A 25 -5.32 3.48 7.89
N ILE A 26 -4.72 2.29 7.84
CA ILE A 26 -5.12 1.14 8.66
C ILE A 26 -4.94 1.46 10.15
N HIS A 27 -3.79 1.99 10.56
CA HIS A 27 -3.51 2.31 11.97
C HIS A 27 -4.21 3.59 12.46
N GLY A 28 -4.56 4.49 11.54
CA GLY A 28 -5.31 5.72 11.81
C GLY A 28 -6.81 5.53 11.97
N ALA A 29 -7.31 4.30 11.85
CA ALA A 29 -8.73 3.95 11.87
C ALA A 29 -9.55 4.71 10.81
N GLU A 30 -8.98 4.89 9.61
CA GLU A 30 -9.70 5.45 8.46
C GLU A 30 -10.77 4.46 7.94
N SER A 31 -11.70 4.95 7.11
CA SER A 31 -12.73 4.08 6.51
C SER A 31 -12.13 3.06 5.54
N TYR A 32 -12.82 1.93 5.32
CA TYR A 32 -12.33 0.94 4.36
C TYR A 32 -12.24 1.52 2.95
N LEU A 33 -13.19 2.38 2.53
CA LEU A 33 -13.05 3.15 1.27
C LEU A 33 -11.73 3.91 1.14
N GLN A 34 -11.27 4.54 2.21
CA GLN A 34 -10.02 5.30 2.20
C GLN A 34 -8.80 4.37 2.15
N ILE A 35 -8.83 3.27 2.92
CA ILE A 35 -7.81 2.21 2.88
C ILE A 35 -7.69 1.63 1.46
N ILE A 36 -8.82 1.29 0.82
CA ILE A 36 -8.87 0.75 -0.55
C ILE A 36 -8.24 1.74 -1.54
N SER A 37 -8.62 3.02 -1.47
CA SER A 37 -8.12 4.05 -2.38
C SER A 37 -6.60 4.21 -2.29
N LEU A 38 -6.07 4.30 -1.08
CA LEU A 38 -4.64 4.47 -0.83
C LEU A 38 -3.83 3.21 -1.19
N ALA A 39 -4.32 2.03 -0.83
CA ALA A 39 -3.68 0.77 -1.18
C ALA A 39 -3.65 0.54 -2.70
N LYS A 40 -4.71 0.90 -3.43
CA LYS A 40 -4.73 0.85 -4.91
C LYS A 40 -3.74 1.82 -5.54
N ALA A 41 -3.58 3.02 -4.96
CA ALA A 41 -2.60 4.00 -5.44
C ALA A 41 -1.16 3.46 -5.28
N GLU A 42 -0.82 2.95 -4.10
CA GLU A 42 0.49 2.34 -3.83
C GLU A 42 0.78 1.13 -4.73
N PHE A 43 -0.21 0.25 -4.90
CA PHE A 43 -0.10 -0.89 -5.80
C PHE A 43 0.21 -0.44 -7.24
N SER A 44 -0.45 0.64 -7.69
CA SER A 44 -0.22 1.20 -9.03
C SER A 44 1.17 1.81 -9.20
N TRP A 45 1.72 2.43 -8.16
CA TRP A 45 3.08 2.96 -8.21
C TRP A 45 4.11 1.83 -8.34
N LEU A 46 3.93 0.76 -7.56
CA LEU A 46 4.79 -0.42 -7.58
C LEU A 46 4.69 -1.19 -8.91
N SER A 47 3.48 -1.33 -9.46
CA SER A 47 3.26 -2.06 -10.71
C SER A 47 3.82 -1.36 -11.94
N ASN A 48 4.00 -0.04 -11.88
CA ASN A 48 4.39 0.79 -13.03
C ASN A 48 5.82 1.34 -12.93
N LEU A 49 6.68 0.73 -12.10
CA LEU A 49 8.09 1.11 -11.95
C LEU A 49 8.89 1.02 -13.28
N ASP A 50 8.60 0.01 -14.10
CA ASP A 50 9.30 -0.25 -15.37
C ASP A 50 8.66 0.44 -16.59
N ALA A 51 7.56 1.18 -16.38
CA ALA A 51 6.85 1.89 -17.46
C ALA A 51 7.65 3.15 -17.85
N GLY A 52 8.60 2.98 -18.76
CA GLY A 52 9.43 4.07 -19.28
C GLY A 52 8.59 5.24 -19.81
N SER A 53 8.90 6.44 -19.30
CA SER A 53 8.44 7.79 -19.68
C SER A 53 7.52 8.48 -18.65
N GLY A 54 8.02 9.58 -18.05
CA GLY A 54 7.29 10.62 -17.30
C GLY A 54 6.59 10.20 -16.00
N GLN A 55 5.69 9.21 -16.10
CA GLN A 55 4.93 8.63 -15.00
C GLN A 55 5.84 7.88 -14.02
N SER A 56 6.97 7.35 -14.50
CA SER A 56 8.01 6.75 -13.66
C SER A 56 8.59 7.74 -12.64
N VAL A 57 8.78 9.03 -13.00
CA VAL A 57 9.36 10.02 -12.06
C VAL A 57 8.38 10.36 -10.93
N SER A 58 7.10 10.57 -11.25
CA SER A 58 6.07 10.84 -10.24
C SER A 58 5.81 9.62 -9.34
N ASN A 59 5.90 8.42 -9.88
CA ASN A 59 5.76 7.18 -9.11
C ASN A 59 6.98 6.98 -8.20
N LEU A 60 8.20 7.22 -8.68
CA LEU A 60 9.42 7.18 -7.87
C LEU A 60 9.37 8.15 -6.68
N ASP A 61 8.93 9.39 -6.92
CA ASP A 61 8.76 10.37 -5.84
C ASP A 61 7.73 9.91 -4.79
N SER A 62 6.66 9.26 -5.25
CA SER A 62 5.62 8.72 -4.37
C SER A 62 6.12 7.49 -3.60
N LEU A 63 6.89 6.61 -4.23
CA LEU A 63 7.51 5.45 -3.61
C LEU A 63 8.50 5.86 -2.52
N ASN A 64 9.39 6.80 -2.82
CA ASN A 64 10.36 7.35 -1.86
C ASN A 64 9.67 8.01 -0.66
N LYS A 65 8.56 8.73 -0.88
CA LYS A 65 7.79 9.33 0.23
C LYS A 65 7.10 8.31 1.13
N ASN A 66 6.86 7.10 0.61
CA ASN A 66 6.13 6.06 1.29
C ASN A 66 7.01 4.93 1.83
N GLY A 67 8.34 5.05 1.75
CA GLY A 67 9.29 4.08 2.33
C GLY A 67 9.66 2.94 1.40
N TYR A 68 9.35 3.07 0.11
CA TYR A 68 9.62 2.07 -0.91
C TYR A 68 10.91 2.36 -1.71
N GLU A 69 11.77 3.27 -1.23
CA GLU A 69 12.98 3.72 -1.94
C GLU A 69 13.94 2.60 -2.31
N ASN A 70 14.03 1.55 -1.49
CA ASN A 70 15.00 0.46 -1.68
C ASN A 70 14.53 -0.62 -2.66
N LEU A 71 13.32 -0.50 -3.22
CA LEU A 71 12.73 -1.50 -4.12
C LEU A 71 13.28 -1.50 -5.54
N LEU A 72 14.12 -0.53 -5.88
CA LEU A 72 14.72 -0.44 -7.21
C LEU A 72 15.78 -1.53 -7.45
N ASP A 73 16.32 -2.09 -6.38
CA ASP A 73 17.40 -3.07 -6.44
C ASP A 73 16.92 -4.51 -6.14
N ASP A 74 15.70 -4.70 -5.63
CA ASP A 74 15.15 -6.01 -5.27
C ASP A 74 13.70 -6.23 -5.77
N GLU A 75 13.57 -7.03 -6.83
CA GLU A 75 12.28 -7.40 -7.42
C GLU A 75 11.43 -8.29 -6.49
N GLU A 76 12.05 -9.03 -5.58
CA GLU A 76 11.35 -9.91 -4.63
C GLU A 76 10.57 -9.08 -3.61
N ASP A 77 11.20 -8.07 -3.01
CA ASP A 77 10.54 -7.14 -2.08
C ASP A 77 9.38 -6.40 -2.75
N ARG A 78 9.56 -5.99 -4.01
CA ARG A 78 8.48 -5.36 -4.80
C ARG A 78 7.27 -6.27 -4.93
N LEU A 79 7.49 -7.55 -5.26
CA LEU A 79 6.41 -8.54 -5.39
C LEU A 79 5.72 -8.80 -4.04
N ILE A 80 6.48 -8.85 -2.94
CA ILE A 80 5.93 -9.03 -1.58
C ILE A 80 5.00 -7.86 -1.22
N PHE A 81 5.42 -6.61 -1.44
CA PHE A 81 4.58 -5.45 -1.14
C PHE A 81 3.35 -5.38 -2.04
N MET A 82 3.50 -5.66 -3.34
CA MET A 82 2.37 -5.73 -4.26
C MET A 82 1.34 -6.79 -3.84
N GLY A 83 1.81 -7.98 -3.44
CA GLY A 83 0.96 -9.05 -2.93
C GLY A 83 0.24 -8.66 -1.64
N THR A 84 0.97 -8.02 -0.72
CA THR A 84 0.40 -7.51 0.54
C THR A 84 -0.68 -6.47 0.30
N LEU A 85 -0.42 -5.47 -0.55
CA LEU A 85 -1.38 -4.43 -0.92
C LEU A 85 -2.62 -5.04 -1.58
N LYS A 86 -2.45 -6.06 -2.43
CA LYS A 86 -3.57 -6.77 -3.06
C LYS A 86 -4.47 -7.44 -2.03
N MET A 87 -3.89 -8.13 -1.03
CA MET A 87 -4.66 -8.75 0.05
C MET A 87 -5.38 -7.71 0.92
N ILE A 88 -4.74 -6.57 1.21
CA ILE A 88 -5.36 -5.45 1.94
C ILE A 88 -6.56 -4.90 1.18
N ILE A 89 -6.43 -4.69 -0.13
CA ILE A 89 -7.51 -4.19 -0.99
C ILE A 89 -8.70 -5.15 -0.96
N GLU A 90 -8.46 -6.45 -1.22
CA GLU A 90 -9.52 -7.45 -1.31
C GLU A 90 -10.27 -7.60 0.02
N LEU A 91 -9.54 -7.64 1.14
CA LEU A 91 -10.16 -7.73 2.46
C LEU A 91 -10.92 -6.44 2.81
N ALA A 92 -10.39 -5.27 2.50
CA ALA A 92 -11.08 -4.01 2.79
C ALA A 92 -12.33 -3.84 1.91
N GLU A 93 -12.32 -4.31 0.66
CA GLU A 93 -13.50 -4.38 -0.20
C GLU A 93 -14.57 -5.30 0.40
N GLU A 94 -14.20 -6.50 0.87
CA GLU A 94 -15.13 -7.43 1.53
C GLU A 94 -15.71 -6.89 2.85
N LEU A 95 -14.98 -6.04 3.57
CA LEU A 95 -15.43 -5.44 4.83
C LEU A 95 -16.30 -4.18 4.66
N GLU A 96 -16.27 -3.56 3.49
CA GLU A 96 -17.11 -2.39 3.15
C GLU A 96 -18.51 -2.81 2.63
N ASP A 97 -18.61 -3.99 2.01
CA ASP A 97 -19.86 -4.61 1.54
C ASP A 97 -20.82 -5.02 2.69
#